data_AF-A0A497AHE7-F1
#
_entry.id   AF-A0A497AHE7-F1
#
_cell.length_a   1.000
_cell.length_b   1.000
_cell.length_c   1.000
_cell.angle_alpha   90.00
_cell.angle_beta   90.00
_cell.angle_gamma   90.00
#
_symmetry.space_group_name_H-M   'P 1'
#
loop_
_entity.id
_entity.type
_entity.pdbx_description
1 polymer ?
#
loop_
_entity_poly.entity_id
_entity_poly.type
_entity_poly.pdbx_seq_one_letter_code
_entity_poly.pdbx_strand_id
1 'polypeptide(L)'
;VYLDASVEERARRRWLEEQARGKEVDYDVVLASMRRRDGIDSTRQVSPLRVAEDAVVLDTTGLSIEDVLAEAERLVEEQGCRPD
;
A
#
# COMPACT_ATOMS: atom_id res chain seq x y z
N VAL A 1 -9.33 5.48 -6.36
CA VAL A 1 -7.97 4.92 -6.45
C VAL A 1 -7.82 3.73 -5.50
N TYR A 2 -7.13 2.69 -5.93
CA TYR A 2 -6.67 1.56 -5.11
C TYR A 2 -5.13 1.60 -5.07
N LEU A 3 -4.55 1.83 -3.89
CA LEU A 3 -3.10 1.85 -3.71
C LEU A 3 -2.59 0.43 -3.49
N ASP A 4 -1.57 0.03 -4.25
CA ASP A 4 -0.88 -1.24 -4.05
C ASP A 4 0.65 -1.07 -4.04
N ALA A 5 1.34 -2.11 -3.61
CA ALA A 5 2.77 -2.29 -3.76
C ALA A 5 3.13 -3.75 -3.50
N SER A 6 4.28 -4.19 -4.02
CA SER A 6 4.82 -5.50 -3.72
C SER A 6 4.89 -5.74 -2.20
N VAL A 7 4.61 -6.97 -1.78
CA VAL A 7 4.61 -7.31 -0.35
C VAL A 7 6.00 -7.15 0.26
N GLU A 8 7.04 -7.34 -0.54
CA GLU A 8 8.44 -7.10 -0.18
C GLU A 8 8.72 -5.61 0.08
N GLU A 9 8.24 -4.71 -0.77
CA GLU A 9 8.44 -3.26 -0.56
C GLU A 9 7.66 -2.76 0.65
N ARG A 10 6.41 -3.21 0.83
CA ARG A 10 5.61 -2.89 2.02
C ARG A 10 6.27 -3.43 3.30
N ALA A 11 6.80 -4.65 3.27
CA ALA A 11 7.52 -5.24 4.40
C ALA A 11 8.81 -4.47 4.71
N ARG A 12 9.58 -4.08 3.69
CA ARG A 12 10.80 -3.28 3.83
C ARG A 12 10.50 -1.92 4.47
N ARG A 13 9.50 -1.17 3.97
CA ARG A 13 9.07 0.12 4.53
C ARG A 13 8.69 -0.05 6.01
N ARG A 14 7.90 -1.08 6.33
CA ARG A 14 7.50 -1.36 7.71
C ARG A 14 8.68 -1.72 8.61
N TRP A 15 9.61 -2.51 8.12
CA TRP A 15 10.82 -2.88 8.86
C TRP A 15 11.70 -1.65 9.17
N LEU A 16 11.86 -0.74 8.22
CA LEU A 16 12.56 0.53 8.43
C LEU A 16 11.83 1.43 9.46
N GLU A 17 10.49 1.49 9.43
CA GLU A 17 9.69 2.23 10.42
C GLU A 17 9.90 1.71 11.86
N GLU A 18 9.93 0.39 12.06
CA GLU A 18 10.12 -0.19 13.40
C GLU A 18 11.56 0.06 13.90
N GLN A 19 12.57 -0.04 13.02
CA GLN A 19 13.95 0.32 13.36
C GLN A 19 14.08 1.80 13.75
N ALA A 20 13.44 2.70 13.00
CA ALA A 20 13.44 4.13 13.30
C ALA A 20 12.77 4.44 14.66
N ARG A 21 11.89 3.56 15.14
CA ARG A 21 11.26 3.62 16.48
C ARG A 21 12.09 2.94 17.57
N GLY A 22 13.30 2.48 17.26
CA GLY A 22 14.20 1.81 18.20
C GLY A 22 13.80 0.38 18.54
N LYS A 23 12.98 -0.27 17.70
CA LYS A 23 12.59 -1.68 17.89
C LYS A 23 13.41 -2.57 16.97
N GLU A 24 13.97 -3.62 17.54
CA GLU A 24 14.59 -4.69 16.78
C GLU A 24 13.53 -5.72 16.37
N VAL A 25 13.30 -5.83 15.06
CA VAL A 25 12.41 -6.84 14.47
C VAL A 25 13.08 -7.40 13.22
N ASP A 26 12.95 -8.71 13.05
CA ASP A 26 13.46 -9.40 11.86
C ASP A 26 12.58 -9.07 10.63
N TYR A 27 13.23 -8.78 9.51
CA TYR A 27 12.55 -8.53 8.23
C TYR A 27 11.66 -9.72 7.83
N ASP A 28 12.11 -10.96 8.00
CA ASP A 28 11.35 -12.15 7.61
C ASP A 28 10.08 -12.31 8.44
N VAL A 29 10.11 -11.89 9.71
CA VAL A 29 8.92 -11.85 10.58
C VAL A 29 7.93 -10.79 10.08
N VAL A 30 8.40 -9.61 9.68
CA VAL A 30 7.54 -8.56 9.12
C VAL A 30 6.91 -9.02 7.80
N LEU A 31 7.70 -9.62 6.90
CA LEU A 31 7.24 -10.13 5.62
C LEU A 31 6.18 -11.24 5.79
N ALA A 32 6.44 -12.21 6.67
CA ALA A 32 5.50 -13.29 6.95
C ALA A 32 4.19 -12.76 7.55
N SER A 33 4.28 -11.82 8.49
CA SER A 33 3.11 -11.16 9.09
C SER A 33 2.28 -10.42 8.04
N MET A 34 2.94 -9.72 7.13
CA MET A 34 2.28 -8.96 6.06
C MET A 34 1.57 -9.88 5.06
N ARG A 35 2.25 -10.92 4.55
CA ARG A 35 1.63 -11.94 3.68
C ARG A 35 0.43 -12.60 4.32
N ARG A 36 0.54 -12.95 5.61
CA ARG A 36 -0.58 -13.53 6.37
C ARG A 36 -1.77 -12.59 6.45
N ARG A 37 -1.53 -11.31 6.76
CA ARG A 37 -2.59 -10.30 6.85
C ARG A 37 -3.28 -10.10 5.51
N ASP A 38 -2.50 -9.92 4.43
CA ASP A 38 -3.05 -9.72 3.09
C ASP A 38 -3.90 -10.91 2.64
N GLY A 39 -3.46 -12.14 2.96
CA GLY A 39 -4.23 -13.36 2.71
C GLY A 39 -5.55 -13.39 3.48
N ILE A 40 -5.54 -13.02 4.77
CA ILE A 40 -6.76 -12.94 5.59
C ILE A 40 -7.71 -11.86 5.03
N ASP A 41 -7.19 -10.67 4.73
CA ASP A 41 -8.00 -9.54 4.29
C ASP A 41 -8.62 -9.76 2.91
N SER A 42 -7.91 -10.42 1.99
CA SER A 42 -8.42 -10.76 0.66
C SER A 42 -9.41 -11.93 0.64
N THR A 43 -9.35 -12.85 1.62
CA THR A 43 -10.19 -14.07 1.64
C THR A 43 -11.33 -14.05 2.66
N ARG A 44 -11.43 -13.00 3.51
CA ARG A 44 -12.49 -12.91 4.50
C ARG A 44 -13.88 -12.86 3.84
N GLN A 45 -14.85 -13.52 4.47
CA GLN A 45 -16.21 -13.65 3.93
C GLN A 45 -16.97 -12.30 3.88
N VAL A 46 -16.68 -11.39 4.81
CA VAL A 46 -17.36 -10.09 4.92
C VAL A 46 -16.41 -8.98 4.51
N SER A 47 -16.81 -8.19 3.52
CA SER A 47 -16.05 -7.06 2.97
C SER A 47 -14.60 -7.39 2.61
N PRO A 48 -14.31 -8.41 1.78
CA PRO A 48 -12.93 -8.75 1.40
C PRO A 48 -12.21 -7.55 0.76
N LEU A 49 -10.91 -7.45 1.01
CA LEU A 49 -10.05 -6.51 0.31
C LEU A 49 -9.97 -6.91 -1.16
N ARG A 50 -10.58 -6.10 -2.03
CA ARG A 50 -10.59 -6.28 -3.49
C ARG A 50 -10.58 -4.92 -4.17
N VAL A 51 -10.03 -4.87 -5.37
CA VAL A 51 -10.11 -3.71 -6.24
C VAL A 51 -11.58 -3.49 -6.63
N ALA A 52 -12.08 -2.27 -6.52
CA ALA A 52 -13.43 -1.92 -7.00
C ALA A 52 -13.45 -1.85 -8.53
N GLU A 53 -14.62 -2.04 -9.14
CA GLU A 53 -14.75 -2.11 -10.61
C GLU A 53 -14.32 -0.82 -11.32
N ASP A 54 -14.49 0.32 -10.66
CA ASP A 54 -14.15 1.66 -11.14
C ASP A 54 -12.83 2.18 -10.54
N ALA A 55 -12.12 1.39 -9.74
CA ALA A 55 -10.89 1.83 -9.11
C ALA A 55 -9.72 1.82 -10.09
N VAL A 56 -9.04 2.97 -10.20
CA VAL A 56 -7.70 3.04 -10.79
C VAL A 56 -6.68 2.48 -9.79
N VAL A 57 -5.92 1.47 -10.21
CA VAL A 57 -4.82 0.89 -9.42
C VAL A 57 -3.57 1.75 -9.56
N LEU A 58 -3.02 2.19 -8.44
CA LEU A 58 -1.77 2.92 -8.33
C LEU A 58 -0.75 2.04 -7.61
N ASP A 59 0.18 1.44 -8.38
CA ASP A 59 1.31 0.68 -7.85
C ASP A 59 2.41 1.65 -7.39
N THR A 60 2.69 1.61 -6.09
CA THR A 60 3.66 2.48 -5.43
C THR A 60 4.99 1.79 -5.17
N THR A 61 5.23 0.62 -5.75
CA THR A 61 6.47 -0.14 -5.60
C THR A 61 7.66 0.70 -6.08
N GLY A 62 8.60 0.98 -5.18
CA GLY A 62 9.80 1.76 -5.48
C GLY A 62 9.57 3.27 -5.67
N LEU A 63 8.33 3.76 -5.53
CA LEU A 63 8.03 5.19 -5.58
C LEU A 63 8.34 5.88 -4.25
N SER A 64 8.81 7.13 -4.32
CA SER A 64 8.91 8.01 -3.14
C SER A 64 7.51 8.50 -2.72
N ILE A 65 7.40 9.11 -1.53
CA ILE A 65 6.11 9.66 -1.08
C ILE A 65 5.67 10.83 -1.96
N GLU A 66 6.62 11.62 -2.46
CA GLU A 66 6.40 12.72 -3.38
C GLU A 66 5.89 12.22 -4.75
N ASP A 67 6.47 11.14 -5.28
CA ASP A 67 6.01 10.53 -6.54
C ASP A 67 4.60 9.97 -6.42
N VAL A 68 4.29 9.30 -5.30
CA VAL A 68 2.95 8.77 -5.03
C VAL A 68 1.93 9.90 -4.94
N LEU A 69 2.27 11.02 -4.29
CA LEU A 69 1.40 12.17 -4.18
C LEU A 69 1.13 12.81 -5.55
N ALA A 70 2.19 13.06 -6.33
CA ALA A 70 2.07 13.64 -7.67
C ALA A 70 1.20 12.77 -8.59
N GLU A 71 1.35 11.45 -8.52
CA GLU A 71 0.55 10.53 -9.31
C GLU A 71 -0.91 10.47 -8.84
N ALA A 72 -1.15 10.53 -7.53
CA ALA A 72 -2.50 10.63 -6.99
C ALA A 72 -3.20 11.94 -7.39
N GLU A 73 -2.49 13.08 -7.37
CA GLU A 73 -2.99 14.38 -7.82
C GLU A 73 -3.34 14.34 -9.31
N ARG A 74 -2.46 13.78 -10.15
CA ARG A 74 -2.71 13.58 -11.59
C ARG A 74 -4.01 12.81 -11.83
N LEU A 75 -4.23 11.73 -11.09
CA LEU A 75 -5.45 10.92 -11.20
C LEU A 75 -6.72 11.70 -10.80
N VAL A 76 -6.62 12.58 -9.81
CA VAL A 76 -7.74 13.44 -9.38
C VAL A 76 -8.09 14.47 -10.45
N GLU A 77 -7.09 15.11 -11.06
CA GLU A 77 -7.29 16.07 -12.15
C GLU A 77 -7.93 15.42 -13.39
N GLU A 78 -7.46 14.23 -13.77
CA GLU A 78 -7.98 13.47 -14.92
C GLU A 78 -9.44 13.05 -14.74
N GLN A 79 -9.89 12.83 -13.51
CA GLN A 79 -11.28 12.48 -13.21
C GLN A 79 -12.20 13.70 -13.03
N GLY A 80 -11.69 14.92 -13.20
CA GLY A 80 -12.49 16.15 -13.18
C GLY A 80 -12.94 16.57 -11.77
N CYS A 81 -12.45 15.93 -10.72
CA CYS A 81 -12.62 16.39 -9.35
C CYS A 81 -11.58 17.47 -9.06
N ARG A 82 -11.89 18.74 -9.33
CA ARG A 82 -11.06 19.83 -8.79
C ARG A 82 -11.34 19.96 -7.29
N PRO A 83 -10.32 19.90 -6.41
CA PRO A 83 -10.48 20.37 -5.05
C PRO A 83 -10.73 21.89 -5.09
N ASP A 84 -11.77 22.33 -4.40
CA ASP A 84 -12.11 23.75 -4.21
C ASP A 84 -11.07 24.48 -3.35
#